data_AF-A0AAN8IDE9-F1
#
_entry.id   AF-A0AAN8IDE9-F1
#
_cell.length_a   1.000
_cell.length_b   1.000
_cell.length_c   1.000
_cell.angle_alpha   90.00
_cell.angle_beta   90.00
_cell.angle_gamma   90.00
#
_symmetry.space_group_name_H-M   'P 1'
#
loop_
_entity.id
_entity.type
_entity.pdbx_description
1 polymer ?
#
loop_
_entity_poly.entity_id
_entity_poly.type
_entity_poly.pdbx_seq_one_letter_code
_entity_poly.pdbx_strand_id
1 'polypeptide(L)'
;MQPKGKLTPRKIGIQGPSIRKRESSKRPEFSEDEKAELKRLSTMLPPRAAKEQDPAQLVLNAANYIQQLVATVRARVQNGTLPVEALAALPPGTAAPSFRVTRKKRRSIEKQR
;
A
#
# COMPACT_ATOMS: atom_id res chain seq x y z
N MET A 1 -8.18 6.19 81.29
CA MET A 1 -8.23 7.03 80.08
C MET A 1 -6.82 7.45 79.70
N GLN A 2 -6.32 7.02 78.54
CA GLN A 2 -5.11 7.53 77.90
C GLN A 2 -5.34 7.61 76.39
N PRO A 3 -4.94 8.70 75.69
CA PRO A 3 -5.30 8.92 74.31
C PRO A 3 -4.21 8.52 73.30
N LYS A 4 -4.67 7.88 72.22
CA LYS A 4 -4.30 8.10 70.81
C LYS A 4 -2.80 7.99 70.44
N GLY A 5 -2.40 6.79 70.01
CA GLY A 5 -1.24 6.61 69.14
C GLY A 5 -1.47 7.33 67.81
N LYS A 6 -0.65 8.35 67.53
CA LYS A 6 -0.67 9.09 66.27
C LYS A 6 -0.01 8.24 65.17
N LEU A 7 -0.82 7.68 64.27
CA LEU A 7 -0.33 7.16 62.99
C LEU A 7 0.15 8.33 62.14
N THR A 8 1.46 8.55 62.09
CA THR A 8 2.06 9.44 61.09
C THR A 8 2.11 8.70 59.76
N PRO A 9 1.58 9.26 58.66
CA PRO A 9 1.66 8.62 57.35
C PRO A 9 3.11 8.58 56.89
N ARG A 10 3.66 7.37 56.73
CA ARG A 10 4.93 7.15 56.06
C ARG A 10 4.75 7.62 54.61
N LYS A 11 5.49 8.65 54.19
CA LYS A 11 5.62 9.02 52.78
C LYS A 11 6.17 7.80 52.04
N ILE A 12 5.30 7.07 51.35
CA ILE A 12 5.69 6.11 50.34
C ILE A 12 6.29 6.96 49.21
N GLY A 13 7.61 7.08 49.20
CA GLY A 13 8.33 7.61 48.06
C GLY A 13 8.11 6.63 46.92
N ILE A 14 7.07 6.86 46.12
CA ILE A 14 6.91 6.19 44.84
C ILE A 14 7.99 6.80 43.96
N GLN A 15 9.17 6.20 43.99
CA GLN A 15 10.21 6.43 43.00
C GLN A 15 9.66 5.87 41.70
N GLY A 16 8.86 6.69 41.01
CA GLY A 16 8.36 6.37 39.69
C GLY A 16 9.53 6.02 38.78
N PRO A 17 9.36 5.07 37.84
CA PRO A 17 10.45 4.68 36.96
C PRO A 17 11.01 5.93 36.29
N SER A 18 12.31 6.17 36.53
CA SER A 18 13.05 7.23 35.87
C SER A 18 12.98 6.97 34.37
N ILE A 19 12.11 7.70 33.68
CA ILE A 19 12.03 7.72 32.22
C ILE A 19 13.31 8.43 31.78
N ARG A 20 14.44 7.69 31.71
CA ARG A 20 15.62 8.16 30.99
C ARG A 20 15.10 8.45 29.59
N LYS A 21 15.10 9.73 29.22
CA LYS A 21 14.80 10.17 27.87
C LYS A 21 15.81 9.45 26.99
N ARG A 22 15.37 8.35 26.38
CA ARG A 22 16.10 7.66 25.32
C ARG A 22 16.26 8.73 24.26
N GLU A 23 17.47 9.22 24.08
CA GLU A 23 17.78 10.19 23.04
C GLU A 23 17.14 9.69 21.75
N SER A 24 16.31 10.54 21.14
CA SER A 24 15.62 10.23 19.90
C SER A 24 16.66 9.70 18.93
N SER A 25 16.58 8.40 18.62
CA SER A 25 17.36 7.79 17.56
C SER A 25 17.20 8.67 16.33
N LYS A 26 18.29 9.32 15.90
CA LYS A 26 18.33 10.17 14.71
C LYS A 26 17.52 9.47 13.63
N ARG A 27 16.55 10.18 13.03
CA ARG A 27 15.79 9.62 11.91
C ARG A 27 16.82 9.12 10.89
N PRO A 28 16.75 7.87 10.44
CA PRO A 28 17.67 7.39 9.43
C PRO A 28 17.54 8.32 8.22
N GLU A 29 18.63 9.01 7.90
CA GLU A 29 18.69 9.87 6.73
C GLU A 29 18.87 8.97 5.50
N PHE A 30 18.07 9.22 4.47
CA PHE A 30 18.23 8.52 3.20
C PHE A 30 19.56 8.87 2.55
N SER A 31 20.21 7.88 1.96
CA SER A 31 21.35 8.05 1.08
C SER A 31 20.96 8.84 -0.18
N GLU A 32 21.96 9.38 -0.89
CA GLU A 32 21.72 10.10 -2.15
C GLU A 32 21.08 9.19 -3.22
N ASP A 33 21.47 7.92 -3.27
CA ASP A 33 20.89 6.94 -4.19
C ASP A 33 19.42 6.66 -3.85
N GLU A 34 19.07 6.51 -2.57
CA GLU A 34 17.68 6.33 -2.15
C GLU A 34 16.82 7.55 -2.46
N LYS A 35 17.34 8.78 -2.29
CA LYS A 35 16.64 10.00 -2.68
C LYS A 35 16.42 10.07 -4.19
N ALA A 36 17.44 9.71 -4.98
CA ALA A 36 17.34 9.66 -6.44
C ALA A 36 16.29 8.65 -6.89
N GLU A 37 16.23 7.48 -6.23
CA GLU A 37 15.24 6.46 -6.53
C GLU A 37 13.83 6.88 -6.11
N LEU A 38 13.65 7.52 -4.95
CA LEU A 38 12.36 8.10 -4.55
C LEU A 38 11.87 9.15 -5.56
N LYS A 39 12.77 9.95 -6.13
CA LYS A 39 12.43 10.92 -7.18
C LYS A 39 12.00 10.20 -8.47
N ARG A 40 12.69 9.14 -8.88
CA ARG A 40 12.28 8.29 -10.01
C ARG A 40 10.94 7.60 -9.76
N LEU A 41 10.70 7.15 -8.53
CA LEU A 41 9.45 6.51 -8.15
C LEU A 41 8.28 7.48 -8.32
N SER A 42 8.43 8.74 -7.87
CA SER A 42 7.43 9.79 -8.04
C SER A 42 7.04 10.00 -9.52
N THR A 43 7.98 9.92 -10.48
CA THR A 43 7.64 10.10 -11.91
C THR A 43 6.89 8.92 -12.53
N MET A 44 6.98 7.72 -11.93
CA MET A 44 6.26 6.52 -12.39
C MET A 44 4.84 6.41 -11.83
N LEU A 45 4.54 7.14 -10.76
CA LEU A 45 3.22 7.11 -10.13
C LEU A 45 2.23 8.05 -10.82
N PRO A 46 0.92 7.75 -10.73
CA PRO A 46 -0.10 8.67 -11.19
C PRO A 46 0.04 10.06 -10.54
N PRO A 47 -0.30 11.17 -11.21
CA PRO A 47 -0.08 12.53 -10.71
C PRO A 47 -0.68 12.85 -9.34
N ARG A 48 -1.67 12.05 -8.89
CA ARG A 48 -2.26 12.17 -7.56
C ARG A 48 -1.37 11.56 -6.47
N ALA A 49 -0.75 10.42 -6.76
CA ALA A 49 0.12 9.68 -5.85
C ALA A 49 1.56 10.22 -5.84
N ALA A 50 1.98 10.91 -6.92
CA ALA A 50 3.31 11.47 -7.08
C ALA A 50 3.58 12.76 -6.27
N LYS A 51 2.53 13.47 -5.84
CA LYS A 51 2.62 14.76 -5.14
C LYS A 51 2.97 14.64 -3.65
N GLU A 52 3.01 13.42 -3.13
CA GLU A 52 3.28 13.15 -1.73
C GLU A 52 4.74 13.48 -1.38
N GLN A 53 4.95 14.32 -0.36
CA GLN A 53 6.30 14.67 0.10
C GLN A 53 6.87 13.67 1.12
N ASP A 54 6.01 12.88 1.76
CA ASP A 54 6.45 11.86 2.70
C ASP A 54 6.95 10.61 1.95
N PRO A 55 8.23 10.22 2.11
CA PRO A 55 8.79 9.06 1.42
C PRO A 55 8.09 7.76 1.80
N ALA A 56 7.62 7.61 3.05
CA ALA A 56 6.92 6.39 3.47
C ALA A 56 5.57 6.25 2.72
N GLN A 57 4.83 7.36 2.64
CA GLN A 57 3.57 7.40 1.92
C GLN A 57 3.77 7.26 0.40
N LEU A 58 4.85 7.79 -0.17
CA LEU A 58 5.21 7.58 -1.58
C LEU A 58 5.43 6.09 -1.89
N VAL A 59 6.18 5.38 -1.04
CA VAL A 59 6.41 3.93 -1.19
C VAL A 59 5.12 3.14 -1.02
N LEU A 60 4.27 3.51 -0.05
CA LEU A 60 2.95 2.90 0.12
C LEU A 60 2.06 3.10 -1.10
N ASN A 61 2.02 4.32 -1.65
CA ASN A 61 1.28 4.65 -2.85
C ASN A 61 1.78 3.83 -4.06
N ALA A 62 3.09 3.63 -4.16
CA ALA A 62 3.68 2.77 -5.19
C ALA A 62 3.25 1.32 -5.05
N ALA A 63 3.30 0.75 -3.84
CA ALA A 63 2.85 -0.62 -3.59
C ALA A 63 1.38 -0.82 -3.99
N ASN A 64 0.52 0.14 -3.64
CA ASN A 64 -0.90 0.11 -4.03
C ASN A 64 -1.09 0.20 -5.55
N TYR A 65 -0.32 1.05 -6.23
CA TYR A 65 -0.42 1.19 -7.68
C TYR A 65 0.03 -0.09 -8.41
N ILE A 66 1.08 -0.76 -7.94
CA ILE A 66 1.52 -2.05 -8.47
C ILE A 66 0.38 -3.09 -8.35
N GLN A 67 -0.29 -3.16 -7.20
CA GLN A 67 -1.43 -4.08 -7.02
C GLN A 67 -2.57 -3.79 -8.00
N GLN A 68 -2.89 -2.52 -8.25
CA GLN A 68 -3.91 -2.13 -9.23
C GLN A 68 -3.53 -2.52 -10.66
N LEU A 69 -2.27 -2.33 -11.05
CA LEU A 69 -1.76 -2.74 -12.36
C LEU A 69 -1.86 -4.26 -12.52
N VAL A 70 -1.42 -5.03 -11.52
CA VAL A 70 -1.51 -6.51 -11.54
C VAL A 70 -2.96 -6.96 -11.67
N ALA A 71 -3.88 -6.39 -10.88
CA ALA A 71 -5.30 -6.71 -10.96
C ALA A 71 -5.87 -6.41 -12.35
N THR A 72 -5.51 -5.27 -12.92
CA THR A 72 -5.95 -4.85 -14.27
C THR A 72 -5.44 -5.79 -15.34
N VAL A 73 -4.14 -6.16 -15.31
CA VAL A 73 -3.55 -7.10 -16.26
C VAL A 73 -4.22 -8.46 -16.14
N ARG A 74 -4.40 -8.99 -14.92
CA ARG A 74 -5.10 -10.27 -14.68
C ARG A 74 -6.51 -10.26 -15.27
N ALA A 75 -7.29 -9.19 -15.03
CA ALA A 75 -8.63 -9.04 -15.57
C ALA A 75 -8.62 -8.99 -17.11
N ARG A 76 -7.70 -8.24 -17.72
CA ARG A 76 -7.58 -8.17 -19.19
C ARG A 76 -7.18 -9.50 -19.82
N VAL A 77 -6.30 -10.27 -19.17
CA VAL A 77 -5.93 -11.62 -19.60
C VAL A 77 -7.14 -12.55 -19.55
N GLN A 78 -7.88 -12.56 -18.43
CA GLN A 78 -9.10 -13.37 -18.29
C GLN A 78 -10.18 -13.00 -19.30
N ASN A 79 -10.32 -11.70 -19.60
CA ASN A 79 -11.29 -11.19 -20.58
C ASN A 79 -10.82 -11.34 -22.04
N GLY A 80 -9.56 -11.73 -22.28
CA GLY A 80 -8.97 -11.80 -23.62
C GLY A 80 -8.80 -10.43 -24.29
N THR A 81 -8.71 -9.35 -23.52
CA THR A 81 -8.59 -7.96 -24.02
C THR A 81 -7.18 -7.40 -23.82
N LEU A 82 -6.17 -8.26 -23.74
CA LEU A 82 -4.78 -7.83 -23.69
C LEU A 82 -4.38 -7.31 -25.08
N PRO A 83 -3.70 -6.16 -25.19
CA PRO A 83 -3.27 -5.60 -26.47
C PRO A 83 -2.31 -6.53 -27.23
N VAL A 84 -2.32 -6.47 -28.56
CA VAL A 84 -1.57 -7.39 -29.45
C VAL A 84 -0.07 -7.23 -29.25
N GLU A 85 0.40 -6.01 -28.99
CA GLU A 85 1.80 -5.70 -28.70
C GLU A 85 2.29 -6.44 -27.46
N ALA A 86 1.44 -6.57 -26.44
CA ALA A 86 1.76 -7.31 -25.22
C ALA A 86 1.75 -8.83 -25.45
N LEU A 87 0.94 -9.34 -26.37
CA LEU A 87 0.95 -10.74 -26.78
C LEU A 87 2.19 -11.09 -27.60
N ALA A 88 2.65 -10.18 -28.47
CA ALA A 88 3.85 -10.35 -29.29
C ALA A 88 5.15 -10.33 -28.47
N ALA A 89 5.14 -9.67 -27.31
CA ALA A 89 6.27 -9.64 -26.38
C ALA A 89 6.41 -10.92 -25.53
N LEU A 90 5.44 -11.85 -25.59
CA LEU A 90 5.54 -13.12 -24.88
C LEU A 90 6.52 -14.05 -25.60
N PRO A 91 7.34 -14.82 -24.86
CA PRO A 91 8.28 -15.73 -25.46
C PRO A 91 7.56 -16.77 -26.34
N PRO A 92 8.08 -17.08 -27.55
CA PRO A 92 7.48 -18.04 -28.45
C PRO A 92 7.46 -19.42 -27.77
N GLY A 93 6.25 -19.90 -27.43
CA GLY A 93 6.06 -21.17 -26.72
C GLY A 93 4.97 -21.15 -25.66
N THR A 94 4.55 -19.96 -25.20
CA THR A 94 3.32 -19.82 -24.38
C THR A 94 2.10 -19.70 -25.29
N ALA A 95 1.76 -20.79 -25.97
CA ALA A 95 0.54 -20.89 -26.76
C ALA A 95 -0.67 -20.65 -25.85
N ALA A 96 -1.40 -19.55 -26.10
CA ALA A 96 -2.65 -19.27 -25.39
C ALA A 96 -3.73 -20.28 -25.76
N PRO A 97 -4.58 -20.72 -24.81
CA PRO A 97 -5.83 -21.39 -25.15
C PRO A 97 -6.71 -20.39 -25.92
N SER A 98 -7.27 -20.85 -27.03
CA SER A 98 -8.23 -20.09 -27.84
C SER A 98 -9.51 -19.83 -27.05
N PHE A 99 -9.56 -18.76 -26.25
CA PHE A 99 -10.79 -18.32 -25.59
C PHE A 99 -11.63 -17.49 -26.57
N ARG A 100 -12.40 -18.19 -27.40
CA ARG A 100 -13.52 -17.56 -28.14
C ARG A 100 -14.54 -17.04 -27.14
N VAL A 101 -14.53 -15.75 -26.88
CA VAL A 101 -15.59 -15.06 -26.13
C VAL A 101 -16.88 -15.13 -26.95
N THR A 102 -17.74 -16.10 -26.65
CA THR A 102 -19.11 -16.13 -27.18
C THR A 102 -19.91 -15.04 -26.47
N ARG A 103 -20.05 -13.88 -27.12
CA ARG A 103 -21.01 -12.86 -26.70
C ARG A 103 -22.42 -13.46 -26.78
N LYS A 104 -22.96 -13.95 -25.65
CA LYS A 104 -24.39 -14.27 -25.52
C LYS A 104 -25.19 -12.98 -25.76
N LYS A 105 -25.78 -12.85 -26.95
CA LYS A 105 -26.80 -11.83 -27.28
C LYS A 105 -27.89 -11.87 -26.20
N ARG A 106 -28.01 -10.80 -25.41
CA ARG A 106 -29.21 -10.55 -24.59
C ARG A 106 -30.37 -10.40 -25.59
N ARG A 107 -31.32 -11.34 -25.57
CA ARG A 107 -32.57 -11.20 -26.35
C ARG A 107 -33.35 -10.02 -25.77
N SER A 108 -33.63 -9.04 -26.61
CA SER A 108 -34.57 -7.96 -26.33
C SER A 108 -35.96 -8.57 -26.18
N ILE A 109 -36.59 -8.40 -25.01
CA ILE A 109 -38.00 -8.72 -24.83
C ILE A 109 -38.81 -7.45 -25.10
N GLU A 110 -39.20 -7.29 -26.37
CA GLU A 110 -40.19 -6.31 -26.77
C GLU A 110 -41.55 -6.77 -26.25
N LYS A 111 -42.01 -6.13 -25.18
CA LYS A 111 -43.38 -6.31 -24.69
C LYS A 111 -44.31 -5.48 -25.58
N GLN A 112 -45.03 -6.16 -26.46
CA GLN A 112 -46.25 -5.64 -27.07
C GLN A 112 -47.24 -5.22 -25.97
N ARG A 113 -47.75 -4.00 -26.07
CA ARG A 113 -49.05 -3.58 -25.54
C ARG A 113 -49.68 -2.62 -26.52
#